data_AF-A0A1B8HS10-F1
#
_entry.id   AF-A0A1B8HS10-F1
#
_cell.length_a   1.000
_cell.length_b   1.000
_cell.length_c   1.000
_cell.angle_alpha   90.00
_cell.angle_beta   90.00
_cell.angle_gamma   90.00
#
_symmetry.space_group_name_H-M   'P 1'
#
loop_
_entity.id
_entity.type
_entity.pdbx_description
1 polymer ?
#
loop_
_entity_poly.entity_id
_entity_poly.type
_entity_poly.pdbx_seq_one_letter_code
_entity_poly.pdbx_strand_id
1 'polypeptide(L)'
;MVYNYLFLFHAQHGVKKLKSQLHANAVESSVTDAPRKVSAECETALIAGFNTENAYLDYTGENIREIWRVSGSDYKQVWMDKNA
;
A
#
# COMPACT_ATOMS: atom_id res chain seq x y z
N MET A 1 10.56 2.29 15.46
CA MET A 1 9.27 1.56 15.30
C MET A 1 8.95 1.58 13.82
N VAL A 2 8.57 0.44 13.23
CA VAL A 2 8.24 0.37 11.80
C VAL A 2 6.72 0.43 11.63
N TYR A 3 6.26 1.28 10.71
CA TYR A 3 4.87 1.43 10.33
C TYR A 3 4.65 0.76 8.98
N ASN A 4 3.88 -0.32 8.96
CA ASN A 4 3.60 -1.08 7.75
C ASN A 4 2.30 -0.62 7.12
N TYR A 5 2.32 -0.42 5.81
CA TYR A 5 1.14 -0.05 5.03
C TYR A 5 0.99 -0.97 3.82
N LEU A 6 -0.25 -1.36 3.57
CA LEU A 6 -0.67 -2.13 2.40
C LEU A 6 -1.37 -1.19 1.41
N PHE A 7 -0.87 -1.16 0.18
CA PHE A 7 -1.38 -0.37 -0.92
C PHE A 7 -2.17 -1.28 -1.86
N LEU A 8 -3.42 -0.90 -2.14
CA LEU A 8 -4.27 -1.49 -3.18
C LEU A 8 -4.32 -0.57 -4.38
N PHE A 9 -4.53 -1.15 -5.56
CA PHE A 9 -4.39 -0.42 -6.82
C PHE A 9 -5.63 -0.55 -7.70
N HIS A 10 -5.95 0.52 -8.43
CA HIS A 10 -6.95 0.48 -9.50
C HIS A 10 -6.48 -0.34 -10.70
N ALA A 11 -5.17 -0.42 -10.92
CA ALA A 11 -4.58 -1.12 -12.05
C ALA A 11 -3.22 -1.75 -11.71
N GLN A 12 -2.95 -2.92 -12.29
CA GLN A 12 -1.73 -3.70 -12.02
C GLN A 12 -0.42 -2.94 -12.30
N HIS A 13 -0.42 -2.01 -13.27
CA HIS A 13 0.77 -1.22 -13.58
C HIS A 13 1.14 -0.23 -12.46
N GLY A 14 0.18 0.15 -11.61
CA GLY A 14 0.42 0.97 -10.42
C GLY A 14 1.37 0.32 -9.43
N VAL A 15 1.31 -1.02 -9.29
CA VAL A 15 2.21 -1.80 -8.41
C VAL A 15 3.68 -1.60 -8.81
N LYS A 16 3.98 -1.70 -10.12
CA LYS A 16 5.35 -1.54 -10.63
C LYS A 16 5.86 -0.11 -10.42
N LYS A 17 5.01 0.90 -10.68
CA LYS A 17 5.35 2.32 -10.49
C LYS A 17 5.70 2.61 -9.03
N LEU A 18 4.84 2.20 -8.09
CA LEU A 18 5.06 2.43 -6.67
C LEU A 18 6.28 1.66 -6.15
N LYS A 19 6.47 0.39 -6.55
CA LYS A 19 7.64 -0.39 -6.16
C LYS A 19 8.95 0.30 -6.56
N SER A 20 9.04 0.82 -7.78
CA SER A 20 10.22 1.55 -8.24
C SER A 20 10.46 2.84 -7.44
N GLN A 21 9.40 3.58 -7.12
CA GLN A 21 9.49 4.79 -6.31
C GLN A 21 9.95 4.50 -4.87
N LEU A 22 9.42 3.45 -4.24
CA LEU A 22 9.82 3.01 -2.90
C LEU A 22 11.28 2.58 -2.88
N HIS A 23 11.71 1.79 -3.87
CA HIS A 23 13.11 1.39 -4.01
C HIS A 23 14.05 2.59 -4.18
N ALA A 24 13.69 3.56 -5.02
CA ALA A 24 14.47 4.80 -5.19
C ALA A 24 14.61 5.61 -3.90
N ASN A 25 13.61 5.53 -3.01
CA ASN A 25 13.61 6.18 -1.71
C ASN A 25 14.18 5.28 -0.58
N ALA A 26 14.81 4.15 -0.91
CA ALA A 26 15.34 3.17 0.04
C ALA A 26 14.29 2.66 1.05
N VAL A 27 13.03 2.56 0.62
CA VAL A 27 11.93 2.01 1.42
C VAL A 27 11.75 0.53 1.10
N GLU A 28 11.86 -0.30 2.14
CA GLU A 28 11.60 -1.74 2.02
C GLU A 28 10.14 -1.98 1.63
N SER A 29 9.94 -2.78 0.59
CA SER A 29 8.63 -3.14 0.10
C SER A 29 8.58 -4.52 -0.53
N SER A 30 7.40 -5.13 -0.49
CA SER A 30 7.14 -6.44 -1.09
C SER A 30 5.80 -6.45 -1.81
N VAL A 31 5.74 -7.18 -2.92
CA VAL A 31 4.48 -7.43 -3.65
C VAL A 31 3.86 -8.68 -3.07
N THR A 32 2.56 -8.65 -2.81
CA THR A 32 1.81 -9.73 -2.19
C THR A 32 0.38 -9.77 -2.72
N ASP A 33 -0.36 -10.84 -2.43
CA ASP A 33 -1.79 -10.86 -2.67
C ASP A 33 -2.51 -10.05 -1.59
N ALA A 34 -3.56 -9.33 -1.98
CA ALA A 34 -4.40 -8.61 -1.06
C ALA A 34 -5.00 -9.59 -0.03
N PRO A 35 -4.87 -9.31 1.28
CA PRO A 35 -5.47 -10.14 2.30
C PRO A 35 -6.98 -10.23 2.10
N ARG A 36 -7.57 -11.42 2.26
CA ARG A 36 -9.02 -11.63 2.11
C ARG A 36 -9.90 -10.77 3.03
N LYS A 37 -9.33 -10.27 4.13
CA LYS A 37 -10.00 -9.33 5.05
C LYS A 37 -10.15 -7.92 4.46
N VAL A 38 -9.32 -7.58 3.47
CA VAL A 38 -9.20 -6.26 2.85
C VAL A 38 -9.85 -6.25 1.46
N SER A 39 -9.71 -7.34 0.68
CA SER A 39 -10.38 -7.50 -0.60
C SER A 39 -10.91 -8.93 -0.75
N ALA A 40 -12.12 -9.06 -1.32
CA ALA A 40 -12.71 -10.37 -1.61
C ALA A 40 -12.09 -11.03 -2.86
N GLU A 41 -11.39 -10.26 -3.68
CA GLU A 41 -10.75 -10.71 -4.91
C GLU A 41 -9.25 -10.98 -4.69
N CYS A 42 -8.66 -11.89 -5.49
CA CYS A 42 -7.21 -12.09 -5.54
C CYS A 42 -6.54 -10.94 -6.28
N GLU A 43 -6.53 -9.76 -5.64
CA GLU A 43 -5.89 -8.57 -6.16
C GLU A 43 -4.43 -8.51 -5.74
N THR A 44 -3.57 -7.94 -6.60
CA THR A 44 -2.19 -7.67 -6.23
C THR A 44 -2.11 -6.43 -5.34
N ALA A 45 -1.40 -6.55 -4.24
CA ALA A 45 -1.11 -5.48 -3.29
C ALA A 45 0.40 -5.27 -3.14
N LEU A 46 0.76 -4.14 -2.54
CA LEU A 46 2.14 -3.85 -2.17
C LEU A 46 2.19 -3.48 -0.70
N ILE A 47 3.05 -4.14 0.07
CA ILE A 47 3.32 -3.78 1.46
C ILE A 47 4.63 -3.00 1.55
N ALA A 48 4.67 -1.92 2.32
CA ALA A 48 5.87 -1.13 2.55
C ALA A 48 5.99 -0.73 4.03
N GLY A 49 7.23 -0.72 4.54
CA GLY A 49 7.56 -0.36 5.91
C GLY A 49 8.25 1.00 6.01
N PHE A 50 7.76 1.88 6.88
CA PHE A 50 8.32 3.22 7.08
C PHE A 50 8.75 3.44 8.52
N ASN A 51 9.73 4.33 8.72
CA ASN A 51 10.20 4.74 10.05
C ASN A 51 9.37 5.88 10.67
N THR A 52 8.49 6.51 9.88
CA THR A 52 7.66 7.64 10.28
C THR A 52 6.19 7.29 10.09
N GLU A 53 5.37 7.58 11.09
CA GLU A 53 3.93 7.45 11.00
C GLU A 53 3.40 8.40 9.92
N ASN A 54 2.52 7.89 9.05
CA ASN A 54 1.91 8.62 7.92
C ASN A 54 2.82 8.94 6.74
N ALA A 55 4.04 8.39 6.67
CA ALA A 55 4.90 8.51 5.48
C ALA A 55 4.26 7.96 4.19
N TYR A 56 3.22 7.13 4.30
CA TYR A 56 2.45 6.66 3.15
C TYR A 56 1.78 7.80 2.36
N LEU A 57 1.56 8.97 2.96
CA LEU A 57 0.91 10.12 2.30
C LEU A 57 1.70 10.60 1.09
N ASP A 58 3.03 10.50 1.12
CA ASP A 58 3.94 10.85 0.01
C ASP A 58 3.81 9.90 -1.20
N TYR A 59 3.08 8.80 -1.02
CA TYR A 59 2.84 7.75 -2.01
C TYR A 59 1.35 7.63 -2.37
N THR A 60 0.53 8.58 -1.93
CA THR A 60 -0.83 8.74 -2.45
C THR A 60 -0.75 9.34 -3.85
N GLY A 61 -1.50 8.79 -4.80
CA GLY A 61 -1.39 9.23 -6.19
C GLY A 61 -2.11 8.32 -7.17
N GLU A 62 -1.86 8.55 -8.47
CA GLU A 62 -2.52 7.82 -9.54
C GLU A 62 -2.35 6.31 -9.40
N ASN A 63 -3.46 5.60 -9.56
CA ASN A 63 -3.61 4.15 -9.49
C ASN A 63 -3.61 3.54 -8.08
N ILE A 64 -3.48 4.32 -7.00
CA ILE A 64 -3.73 3.81 -5.65
C ILE A 64 -5.22 3.91 -5.36
N ARG A 65 -5.86 2.77 -5.06
CA ARG A 65 -7.27 2.72 -4.66
C ARG A 65 -7.41 2.97 -3.16
N GLU A 66 -6.61 2.28 -2.36
CA GLU A 66 -6.71 2.31 -0.90
C GLU A 66 -5.36 2.07 -0.25
N ILE A 67 -5.22 2.60 0.97
CA ILE A 67 -4.06 2.34 1.82
C ILE A 67 -4.55 1.92 3.20
N TRP A 68 -3.99 0.82 3.68
CA TRP A 68 -4.34 0.21 4.95
C TRP A 68 -3.10 0.17 5.84
N ARG A 69 -3.21 0.66 7.07
CA ARG A 69 -2.19 0.43 8.10
C ARG A 69 -2.31 -1.01 8.58
N VAL A 70 -1.18 -1.71 8.62
CA VAL A 70 -1.06 -3.08 9.09
C VAL A 70 -0.53 -3.09 10.51
N SER A 71 -1.23 -3.76 11.43
CA SER A 71 -0.82 -3.91 12.82
C SER A 71 -1.10 -5.35 13.28
N GLY A 72 -0.06 -6.19 13.24
CA GLY A 72 -0.24 -7.63 13.45
C GLY A 72 -1.15 -8.24 12.39
N SER A 73 -2.29 -8.79 12.82
CA SER A 73 -3.31 -9.38 11.93
C SER A 73 -4.46 -8.43 11.58
N ASP A 74 -4.38 -7.18 12.04
CA ASP A 74 -5.38 -6.14 11.83
C ASP A 74 -4.99 -5.18 10.71
N TYR A 75 -6.01 -4.75 9.97
CA TYR A 75 -5.91 -3.81 8.87
C TYR A 75 -6.86 -2.65 9.13
N LYS A 76 -6.33 -1.44 9.18
CA LYS A 76 -7.14 -0.22 9.33
C LYS A 76 -6.99 0.63 8.08
N GLN A 77 -8.08 0.91 7.37
CA GLN A 77 -8.04 1.83 6.24
C GLN A 77 -7.65 3.22 6.75
N VAL A 78 -6.62 3.80 6.15
CA VAL A 78 -6.10 5.13 6.51
C VAL A 78 -6.21 6.13 5.37
N TRP A 79 -6.42 5.63 4.15
CA TRP A 79 -6.66 6.46 2.98
C TRP A 79 -7.41 5.65 1.92
N MET A 80 -8.24 6.33 1.14
CA MET A 80 -8.97 5.78 0.01
C MET A 80 -9.11 6.88 -1.03
N ASP A 81 -8.98 6.51 -2.30
CA ASP A 81 -9.26 7.40 -3.42
C ASP A 81 -10.76 7.70 -3.45
N LYS A 82 -11.10 8.99 -3.38
CA LYS A 82 -12.50 9.46 -3.36
C LYS A 82 -13.06 9.74 -4.75
N ASN A 83 -12.22 9.63 -5.78
CA ASN A 83 -12.55 10.05 -7.15
C ASN A 83 -12.67 8.87 -8.14
N ALA A 84 -12.72 7.64 -7.63
CA ALA A 84 -12.83 6.41 -8.42
C ALA A 84 -14.25 6.12 -8.91
#